data_AF-A0A6N4X4X2-F1
#
_entry.id   AF-A0A6N4X4X2-F1
#
_cell.length_a   1.000
_cell.length_b   1.000
_cell.length_c   1.000
_cell.angle_alpha   90.00
_cell.angle_beta   90.00
_cell.angle_gamma   90.00
#
_symmetry.space_group_name_H-M   'P 1'
#
loop_
_entity.id
_entity.type
_entity.pdbx_description
1 polymer ?
#
loop_
_entity_poly.entity_id
_entity_poly.type
_entity_poly.pdbx_seq_one_letter_code
_entity_poly.pdbx_strand_id
1 'polypeptide(L)'
;MKNILRTLSFCALSALTVTATHALDLSKFTDKATDVISGSDTSSTDLLKMSSDMLKSFSGNEQATSAAKGLLKSFNAEDYLGAFDYYDQIKDAGLTPAQLQTWNDVKNPLSAVVLERNFDFKDSGLSDLVSKATNSLKNNDTKGANNYLSQLKEAASLTSGQKSLLQKIQSNLLPVK
;
A
#
# COMPACT_ATOMS: atom_id res chain seq x y z
N MET A 1 -26.79 65.78 -9.88
CA MET A 1 -25.35 65.47 -9.83
C MET A 1 -25.05 64.60 -8.62
N LYS A 2 -24.74 63.32 -8.81
CA LYS A 2 -24.02 62.44 -7.88
C LYS A 2 -23.68 61.15 -8.64
N ASN A 3 -22.42 61.02 -9.01
CA ASN A 3 -21.86 59.86 -9.71
C ASN A 3 -21.63 58.74 -8.68
N ILE A 4 -22.18 57.55 -8.93
CA ILE A 4 -21.85 56.34 -8.16
C ILE A 4 -20.89 55.52 -9.01
N LEU A 5 -19.63 55.45 -8.55
CA LEU A 5 -18.57 54.67 -9.18
C LEU A 5 -18.80 53.17 -8.99
N ARG A 6 -18.54 52.46 -10.10
CA ARG A 6 -18.23 51.04 -10.27
C ARG A 6 -17.56 50.34 -9.08
N THR A 7 -17.92 49.07 -8.89
CA THR A 7 -16.95 48.03 -8.54
C THR A 7 -17.41 46.69 -9.12
N LEU A 8 -16.81 46.28 -10.23
CA LEU A 8 -16.88 44.92 -10.79
C LEU A 8 -15.85 44.09 -10.02
N SER A 9 -16.31 43.20 -9.14
CA SER A 9 -15.45 42.25 -8.46
C SER A 9 -15.20 41.06 -9.39
N PHE A 10 -14.04 41.06 -10.06
CA PHE A 10 -13.52 39.89 -10.75
C PHE A 10 -13.07 38.86 -9.70
N CYS A 11 -13.79 37.75 -9.57
CA CYS A 11 -13.26 36.55 -8.90
C CYS A 11 -12.13 35.99 -9.76
N ALA A 12 -10.88 36.28 -9.38
CA ALA A 12 -9.72 35.61 -9.92
C ALA A 12 -9.79 34.13 -9.51
N LEU A 13 -10.11 33.25 -10.47
CA LEU A 13 -9.83 31.82 -10.36
C LEU A 13 -8.31 31.68 -10.21
N SER A 14 -7.84 31.48 -8.99
CA SER A 14 -6.48 31.02 -8.75
C SER A 14 -6.39 29.60 -9.30
N ALA A 15 -5.80 29.45 -10.48
CA ALA A 15 -5.35 28.17 -10.99
C ALA A 15 -4.37 27.59 -9.96
N LEU A 16 -4.82 26.59 -9.20
CA LEU A 16 -3.98 25.83 -8.30
C LEU A 16 -3.13 24.91 -9.18
N THR A 17 -2.01 25.42 -9.68
CA THR A 17 -0.96 24.59 -10.25
C THR A 17 -0.35 23.79 -9.10
N VAL A 18 -0.90 22.60 -8.84
CA VAL A 18 -0.28 21.61 -7.95
C VAL A 18 0.94 21.06 -8.67
N THR A 19 2.04 21.80 -8.65
CA THR A 19 3.37 21.25 -8.91
C THR A 19 3.85 20.60 -7.62
N ALA A 20 3.27 19.45 -7.29
CA ALA A 20 3.79 18.58 -6.23
C ALA A 20 4.66 17.49 -6.88
N THR A 21 5.83 17.88 -7.39
CA THR A 21 6.89 16.92 -7.70
C THR A 21 7.56 16.51 -6.39
N HIS A 22 6.83 15.81 -5.52
CA HIS A 22 7.46 15.05 -4.45
C HIS A 22 8.11 13.84 -5.12
N ALA A 23 9.41 13.94 -5.40
CA ALA A 23 10.19 12.74 -5.69
C ALA A 23 9.95 11.75 -4.53
N LEU A 24 9.45 10.57 -4.86
CA LEU A 24 9.30 9.49 -3.90
C LEU A 24 10.70 9.11 -3.42
N ASP A 25 11.02 9.49 -2.19
CA ASP A 25 12.27 9.10 -1.55
C ASP A 25 12.17 7.64 -1.09
N LEU A 26 12.70 6.75 -1.92
CA LEU A 26 12.74 5.31 -1.66
C LEU A 26 13.99 4.90 -0.87
N SER A 27 14.86 5.84 -0.47
CA SER A 27 16.12 5.55 0.24
C SER A 27 15.89 4.89 1.60
N LYS A 28 14.78 5.18 2.29
CA LYS A 28 14.43 4.54 3.56
C LYS A 28 14.18 3.04 3.46
N PHE A 29 13.82 2.55 2.27
CA PHE A 29 13.76 1.10 2.03
C PHE A 29 15.16 0.49 1.92
N THR A 30 16.14 1.28 1.47
CA THR A 30 17.56 0.92 1.47
C THR A 30 18.19 1.02 2.86
N ASP A 31 17.81 2.02 3.67
CA ASP A 31 18.43 2.26 4.98
C ASP A 31 18.07 1.16 6.01
N LYS A 32 16.83 0.69 6.03
CA LYS A 32 16.44 -0.51 6.83
C LYS A 32 17.09 -1.80 6.35
N ALA A 33 17.69 -1.85 5.16
CA ALA A 33 18.43 -3.01 4.66
C ALA A 33 19.84 -3.12 5.28
N THR A 34 20.35 -2.04 5.90
CA THR A 34 21.71 -2.02 6.47
C THR A 34 21.73 -2.51 7.93
N ASP A 35 20.61 -2.38 8.65
CA ASP A 35 20.50 -2.83 10.06
C ASP A 35 20.17 -4.33 10.21
N VAL A 36 19.94 -5.04 9.10
CA VAL A 36 19.68 -6.50 9.08
C VAL A 36 20.77 -7.27 8.33
N ILE A 37 21.99 -6.72 8.22
CA ILE A 37 23.16 -7.43 7.69
C ILE A 37 23.65 -8.45 8.75
N SER A 38 22.80 -9.43 9.03
CA SER A 38 23.03 -10.65 9.81
C SER A 38 21.95 -11.70 9.47
N GLY A 39 20.83 -11.31 8.86
CA GLY A 39 19.76 -12.19 8.40
C GLY A 39 19.32 -11.81 6.98
N SER A 40 19.16 -12.80 6.11
CA SER A 40 18.88 -12.64 4.68
C SER A 40 17.52 -11.96 4.39
N ASP A 41 17.48 -10.62 4.26
CA ASP A 41 16.23 -9.92 3.94
C ASP A 41 16.13 -9.48 2.47
N THR A 42 15.48 -10.34 1.68
CA THR A 42 14.98 -10.11 0.31
C THR A 42 13.93 -8.98 0.24
N SER A 43 13.39 -8.54 1.38
CA SER A 43 12.18 -7.71 1.52
C SER A 43 12.28 -6.30 0.91
N SER A 44 13.41 -5.59 1.07
CA SER A 44 13.56 -4.21 0.57
C SER A 44 13.75 -4.15 -0.95
N THR A 45 14.53 -5.06 -1.52
CA THR A 45 14.72 -5.18 -2.97
C THR A 45 13.43 -5.59 -3.68
N ASP A 46 12.65 -6.48 -3.07
CA ASP A 46 11.36 -6.92 -3.61
C ASP A 46 10.35 -5.77 -3.62
N LEU A 47 10.27 -4.99 -2.55
CA LEU A 47 9.38 -3.83 -2.48
C LEU A 47 9.73 -2.77 -3.53
N LEU A 48 11.01 -2.44 -3.71
CA LEU A 48 11.47 -1.51 -4.75
C LEU A 48 11.12 -2.00 -6.15
N LYS A 49 11.33 -3.29 -6.42
CA LYS A 49 10.99 -3.90 -7.71
C LYS A 49 9.48 -3.84 -7.98
N MET A 50 8.66 -4.29 -7.02
CA MET A 50 7.20 -4.22 -7.13
C MET A 50 6.70 -2.79 -7.36
N SER A 51 7.29 -1.81 -6.64
CA SER A 51 6.97 -0.40 -6.81
C SER A 51 7.27 0.10 -8.22
N SER A 52 8.44 -0.27 -8.76
CA SER A 52 8.87 0.09 -10.12
C SER A 52 7.98 -0.56 -11.18
N ASP A 53 7.70 -1.85 -11.05
CA ASP A 53 6.88 -2.62 -12.01
C ASP A 53 5.44 -2.12 -12.02
N MET A 54 4.87 -1.83 -10.84
CA MET A 54 3.53 -1.24 -10.71
C MET A 54 3.46 0.16 -11.36
N LEU A 55 4.39 1.06 -11.05
CA LEU A 55 4.40 2.41 -11.63
C LEU A 55 4.59 2.39 -13.16
N LYS A 56 5.42 1.49 -13.67
CA LYS A 56 5.59 1.30 -15.12
C LYS A 56 4.32 0.78 -15.78
N SER A 57 3.69 -0.24 -15.19
CA SER A 57 2.45 -0.82 -15.72
C SER A 57 1.30 0.19 -15.74
N PHE A 58 1.19 1.00 -14.69
CA PHE A 58 0.15 2.03 -14.58
C PHE A 58 0.42 3.29 -15.41
N SER A 59 1.56 3.37 -16.11
CA SER A 59 1.86 4.46 -17.02
C SER A 59 0.76 4.63 -18.07
N GLY A 60 0.31 5.86 -18.29
CA GLY A 60 -0.84 6.19 -19.14
C GLY A 60 -2.20 6.08 -18.45
N ASN A 61 -2.27 5.61 -17.19
CA ASN A 61 -3.45 5.70 -16.32
C ASN A 61 -3.13 6.63 -15.14
N GLU A 62 -3.55 7.89 -15.22
CA GLU A 62 -3.23 8.93 -14.23
C GLU A 62 -3.77 8.61 -12.84
N GLN A 63 -4.99 8.09 -12.76
CA GLN A 63 -5.62 7.72 -11.50
C GLN A 63 -4.88 6.58 -10.82
N ALA A 64 -4.59 5.49 -11.55
CA ALA A 64 -3.84 4.35 -11.02
C ALA A 64 -2.42 4.76 -10.61
N THR A 65 -1.75 5.59 -11.42
CA THR A 65 -0.42 6.12 -11.11
C THR A 65 -0.43 7.00 -9.85
N SER A 66 -1.41 7.89 -9.71
CA SER A 66 -1.56 8.74 -8.53
C SER A 66 -1.79 7.92 -7.27
N ALA A 67 -2.71 6.94 -7.33
CA ALA A 67 -3.00 6.05 -6.22
C ALA A 67 -1.79 5.18 -5.84
N ALA A 68 -1.06 4.64 -6.83
CA ALA A 68 0.19 3.93 -6.59
C ALA A 68 1.26 4.81 -5.91
N LYS A 69 1.41 6.07 -6.30
CA LYS A 69 2.33 6.99 -5.61
C LYS A 69 1.90 7.27 -4.17
N GLY A 70 0.60 7.44 -3.94
CA GLY A 70 0.02 7.59 -2.61
C GLY A 70 0.28 6.36 -1.72
N LEU A 71 0.09 5.17 -2.29
CA LEU A 71 0.41 3.90 -1.64
C LEU A 71 1.88 3.85 -1.18
N LEU A 72 2.81 4.17 -2.08
CA LEU A 72 4.25 4.17 -1.78
C LEU A 72 4.60 5.21 -0.71
N LYS A 73 3.94 6.37 -0.73
CA LYS A 73 4.11 7.39 0.31
C LYS A 73 3.63 6.87 1.68
N SER A 74 2.51 6.16 1.74
CA SER A 74 2.02 5.52 2.97
C SER A 74 2.99 4.46 3.49
N PHE A 75 3.55 3.62 2.61
CA PHE A 75 4.60 2.67 3.00
C PHE A 75 5.84 3.36 3.56
N ASN A 76 6.25 4.48 2.97
CA ASN A 76 7.41 5.25 3.44
C ASN A 76 7.15 5.97 4.78
N ALA A 77 5.89 6.32 5.05
CA ALA A 77 5.44 6.91 6.30
C ALA A 77 5.06 5.87 7.37
N GLU A 78 5.13 4.57 7.05
CA GLU A 78 4.65 3.46 7.87
C GLU A 78 3.15 3.55 8.23
N ASP A 79 2.37 4.27 7.42
CA ASP A 79 0.91 4.38 7.52
C ASP A 79 0.24 3.24 6.73
N TYR A 80 0.31 2.03 7.28
CA TYR A 80 -0.15 0.84 6.59
C TYR A 80 -1.68 0.69 6.56
N LEU A 81 -2.42 1.30 7.48
CA LEU A 81 -3.88 1.34 7.39
C LEU A 81 -4.32 2.28 6.26
N GLY A 82 -3.74 3.48 6.17
CA GLY A 82 -3.99 4.40 5.07
C GLY A 82 -3.52 3.86 3.71
N ALA A 83 -2.50 2.99 3.69
CA ALA A 83 -2.06 2.29 2.48
C ALA A 83 -3.21 1.52 1.80
N PHE A 84 -4.12 0.90 2.56
CA PHE A 84 -5.25 0.14 1.98
C PHE A 84 -6.32 1.03 1.33
N ASP A 85 -6.39 2.32 1.66
CA ASP A 85 -7.32 3.22 0.96
C ASP A 85 -6.87 3.42 -0.50
N TYR A 86 -5.56 3.34 -0.76
CA TYR A 86 -5.03 3.34 -2.12
C TYR A 86 -5.25 2.02 -2.87
N TYR A 87 -5.43 0.89 -2.17
CA TYR A 87 -5.81 -0.37 -2.83
C TYR A 87 -7.17 -0.21 -3.52
N ASP A 88 -8.12 0.41 -2.83
CA ASP A 88 -9.47 0.63 -3.36
C ASP A 88 -9.42 1.65 -4.51
N GLN A 89 -8.66 2.74 -4.36
CA GLN A 89 -8.46 3.71 -5.47
C GLN A 89 -7.82 3.09 -6.71
N ILE A 90 -6.88 2.13 -6.55
CA ILE A 90 -6.26 1.42 -7.68
C ILE A 90 -7.28 0.52 -8.39
N LYS A 91 -8.13 -0.20 -7.63
CA LYS A 91 -9.21 -1.01 -8.23
C LYS A 91 -10.18 -0.16 -9.03
N ASP A 92 -10.52 1.01 -8.51
CA ASP A 92 -11.51 1.92 -9.11
C ASP A 92 -10.94 2.76 -10.26
N ALA A 93 -9.64 2.61 -10.58
CA ALA A 93 -8.95 3.39 -11.61
C ALA A 93 -9.19 2.92 -13.05
N GLY A 94 -10.12 2.00 -13.29
CA GLY A 94 -10.41 1.50 -14.64
C GLY A 94 -9.20 0.84 -15.31
N LEU A 95 -8.57 -0.11 -14.61
CA LEU A 95 -7.34 -0.76 -15.08
C LEU A 95 -7.56 -1.54 -16.38
N THR A 96 -6.59 -1.47 -17.29
CA THR A 96 -6.52 -2.39 -18.44
C THR A 96 -6.25 -3.82 -17.96
N PRO A 97 -6.49 -4.87 -18.77
CA PRO A 97 -6.19 -6.25 -18.38
C PRO A 97 -4.73 -6.46 -17.94
N ALA A 98 -3.77 -5.81 -18.60
CA ALA A 98 -2.35 -5.88 -18.23
C ALA A 98 -2.07 -5.22 -16.86
N GLN A 99 -2.69 -4.06 -16.62
CA GLN A 99 -2.58 -3.35 -15.34
C GLN A 99 -3.24 -4.13 -14.19
N LEU A 100 -4.39 -4.74 -14.46
CA LEU A 100 -5.10 -5.60 -13.52
C LEU A 100 -4.26 -6.82 -13.13
N GLN A 101 -3.60 -7.45 -14.10
CA GLN A 101 -2.68 -8.54 -13.85
C GLN A 101 -1.52 -8.08 -12.95
N THR A 102 -0.87 -6.96 -13.29
CA THR A 102 0.19 -6.40 -12.44
C THR A 102 -0.30 -6.13 -11.02
N TRP A 103 -1.49 -5.54 -10.86
CA TRP A 103 -2.06 -5.27 -9.54
C TRP A 103 -2.30 -6.57 -8.75
N ASN A 104 -2.89 -7.57 -9.38
CA ASN A 104 -3.13 -8.87 -8.77
C ASN A 104 -1.84 -9.58 -8.36
N ASP A 105 -0.76 -9.40 -9.12
CA ASP A 105 0.54 -9.99 -8.81
C ASP A 105 1.20 -9.34 -7.60
N VAL A 106 1.03 -8.03 -7.39
CA VAL A 106 1.77 -7.28 -6.34
C VAL A 106 0.98 -7.05 -5.05
N LYS A 107 -0.36 -6.99 -5.07
CA LYS A 107 -1.16 -6.57 -3.90
C LYS A 107 -1.04 -7.51 -2.69
N ASN A 108 -0.91 -8.82 -2.92
CA ASN A 108 -0.73 -9.80 -1.84
C ASN A 108 0.70 -9.77 -1.30
N PRO A 109 1.76 -9.77 -2.13
CA PRO A 109 3.12 -9.48 -1.67
C PRO A 109 3.27 -8.17 -0.89
N LEU A 110 2.63 -7.08 -1.33
CA LEU A 110 2.61 -5.82 -0.59
C LEU A 110 1.92 -5.97 0.78
N SER A 111 0.83 -6.73 0.84
CA SER A 111 0.16 -7.06 2.10
C SER A 111 1.04 -7.91 3.03
N ALA A 112 1.92 -8.74 2.47
CA ALA A 112 2.90 -9.51 3.25
C ALA A 112 3.90 -8.59 3.96
N VAL A 113 4.38 -7.54 3.28
CA VAL A 113 5.26 -6.53 3.89
C VAL A 113 4.55 -5.80 5.03
N VAL A 114 3.26 -5.46 4.87
CA VAL A 114 2.45 -4.88 5.94
C VAL A 114 2.36 -5.84 7.13
N LEU A 115 2.11 -7.12 6.88
CA LEU A 115 2.01 -8.13 7.93
C LEU A 115 3.34 -8.30 8.68
N GLU A 116 4.45 -8.47 7.97
CA GLU A 116 5.78 -8.62 8.60
C GLU A 116 6.15 -7.42 9.49
N ARG A 117 5.84 -6.19 9.05
CA ARG A 117 6.27 -4.98 9.77
C ARG A 117 5.41 -4.61 10.98
N ASN A 118 4.18 -5.10 11.08
CA ASN A 118 3.24 -4.71 12.14
C ASN A 118 3.02 -5.80 13.20
N PHE A 119 3.60 -6.99 12.98
CA PHE A 119 3.33 -8.18 13.78
C PHE A 119 4.65 -8.83 14.18
N ASP A 120 5.45 -8.10 14.98
CA ASP A 120 6.61 -8.65 15.68
C ASP A 120 6.16 -9.21 17.04
N PHE A 121 5.97 -10.53 17.10
CA PHE A 121 5.54 -11.23 18.31
C PHE A 121 6.70 -11.97 18.95
N LYS A 122 6.84 -11.78 20.26
CA LYS A 122 7.71 -12.61 21.11
C LYS A 122 7.12 -14.00 21.38
N ASP A 123 5.83 -14.19 21.11
CA ASP A 123 5.14 -15.48 21.22
C ASP A 123 5.44 -16.35 19.99
N SER A 124 5.96 -17.55 20.21
CA SER A 124 6.40 -18.44 19.12
C SER A 124 5.24 -18.97 18.27
N GLY A 125 4.04 -19.13 18.83
CA GLY A 125 2.87 -19.60 18.10
C GLY A 125 2.31 -18.54 17.16
N LEU A 126 2.20 -17.28 17.63
CA LEU A 126 1.80 -16.16 16.78
C LEU A 126 2.85 -15.83 15.73
N SER A 127 4.14 -15.93 16.08
CA SER A 127 5.22 -15.75 15.11
C SER A 127 5.13 -16.77 13.97
N ASP A 128 4.89 -18.06 14.26
CA ASP A 128 4.72 -19.09 13.21
C ASP A 128 3.52 -18.80 12.30
N LEU A 129 2.39 -18.39 12.86
CA LEU A 129 1.21 -18.01 12.10
C LEU A 129 1.46 -16.79 11.21
N VAL A 130 2.18 -15.77 11.71
CA VAL A 130 2.59 -14.60 10.92
C VAL A 130 3.48 -15.05 9.76
N SER A 131 4.51 -15.86 10.02
CA SER A 131 5.41 -16.37 8.97
C SER A 131 4.65 -17.17 7.90
N LYS A 132 3.71 -18.04 8.30
CA LYS A 132 2.88 -18.81 7.36
C LYS A 132 1.95 -17.92 6.53
N ALA A 133 1.26 -16.97 7.17
CA ALA A 133 0.40 -16.02 6.47
C ALA A 133 1.20 -15.16 5.47
N THR A 134 2.34 -14.63 5.89
CA THR A 134 3.28 -13.88 5.05
C THR A 134 3.74 -14.70 3.85
N ASN A 135 4.17 -15.95 4.05
CA ASN A 135 4.62 -16.80 2.95
C ASN A 135 3.49 -17.13 1.97
N SER A 136 2.27 -17.39 2.45
CA SER A 136 1.13 -17.57 1.56
C SER A 136 0.81 -16.30 0.77
N LEU A 137 0.88 -15.11 1.39
CA LEU A 137 0.68 -13.83 0.71
C LEU A 137 1.74 -13.57 -0.38
N LYS A 138 3.02 -13.77 -0.08
CA LYS A 138 4.13 -13.63 -1.05
C LYS A 138 3.95 -14.54 -2.26
N ASN A 139 3.41 -15.74 -2.06
CA ASN A 139 3.18 -16.74 -3.12
C ASN A 139 1.80 -16.65 -3.78
N ASN A 140 1.00 -15.61 -3.48
CA ASN A 140 -0.38 -15.48 -3.97
C ASN A 140 -1.30 -16.68 -3.63
N ASP A 141 -0.95 -17.46 -2.59
CA ASP A 141 -1.80 -18.53 -2.06
C ASP A 141 -2.92 -17.94 -1.20
N THR A 142 -3.98 -17.50 -1.87
CA THR A 142 -5.14 -16.85 -1.22
C THR A 142 -5.84 -17.75 -0.19
N LYS A 143 -5.83 -19.08 -0.40
CA LYS A 143 -6.48 -20.03 0.52
C LYS A 143 -5.66 -20.18 1.80
N GLY A 144 -4.36 -20.43 1.67
CA GLY A 144 -3.46 -20.50 2.83
C GLY A 144 -3.42 -19.18 3.58
N ALA A 145 -3.31 -18.05 2.87
CA ALA A 145 -3.31 -16.73 3.47
C ALA A 145 -4.61 -16.50 4.27
N ASN A 146 -5.77 -16.77 3.67
CA ASN A 146 -7.04 -16.59 4.37
C ASN A 146 -7.16 -17.47 5.63
N ASN A 147 -6.69 -18.72 5.56
CA ASN A 147 -6.69 -19.64 6.69
C ASN A 147 -5.83 -19.10 7.85
N TYR A 148 -4.56 -18.76 7.60
CA TYR A 148 -3.64 -18.31 8.64
C TYR A 148 -4.02 -16.93 9.20
N LEU A 149 -4.49 -16.00 8.35
CA LEU A 149 -4.99 -14.70 8.80
C LEU A 149 -6.23 -14.83 9.70
N SER A 150 -7.09 -15.83 9.44
CA SER A 150 -8.26 -16.09 10.29
C SER A 150 -7.84 -16.58 11.67
N GLN A 151 -6.88 -17.51 11.73
CA GLN A 151 -6.31 -18.00 13.00
C GLN A 151 -5.63 -16.87 13.78
N LEU A 152 -4.86 -16.00 13.11
CA LEU A 152 -4.24 -14.83 13.75
C LEU A 152 -5.30 -13.92 14.39
N LYS A 153 -6.42 -13.66 13.73
CA LYS A 153 -7.47 -12.76 14.25
C LYS A 153 -8.14 -13.25 15.54
N GLU A 154 -8.09 -14.55 15.81
CA GLU A 154 -8.62 -15.13 17.05
C GLU A 154 -7.71 -14.89 18.27
N ALA A 155 -6.46 -14.45 18.05
CA ALA A 155 -5.54 -14.17 19.13
C ALA A 155 -6.01 -12.98 19.99
N ALA A 156 -6.24 -13.24 21.27
CA ALA A 156 -6.71 -12.26 22.24
C ALA A 156 -5.71 -11.11 22.49
N SER A 157 -4.42 -11.37 22.24
CA SER A 157 -3.33 -10.41 22.40
C SER A 157 -3.28 -9.32 21.33
N LEU A 158 -4.04 -9.46 20.23
CA LEU A 158 -4.05 -8.46 19.17
C LEU A 158 -4.75 -7.17 19.59
N THR A 159 -4.10 -6.05 19.30
CA THR A 159 -4.71 -4.73 19.39
C THR A 159 -5.83 -4.55 18.34
N SER A 160 -6.73 -3.59 18.56
CA SER A 160 -7.77 -3.24 17.58
C SER A 160 -7.19 -2.81 16.23
N GLY A 161 -6.03 -2.12 16.23
CA GLY A 161 -5.32 -1.73 15.00
C GLY A 161 -4.82 -2.95 14.22
N GLN A 162 -4.20 -3.90 14.90
CA GLN A 162 -3.76 -5.17 14.30
C GLN A 162 -4.93 -5.98 13.73
N LYS A 163 -6.04 -6.10 14.46
CA LYS A 163 -7.25 -6.78 13.95
C LYS A 163 -7.79 -6.11 12.68
N SER A 164 -7.77 -4.77 12.64
CA SER A 164 -8.20 -3.99 11.47
C SER A 164 -7.28 -4.19 10.28
N LEU A 165 -5.95 -4.24 10.50
CA LEU A 165 -4.97 -4.56 9.45
C LEU A 165 -5.21 -5.96 8.87
N LEU A 166 -5.38 -6.98 9.72
CA LEU A 166 -5.67 -8.35 9.26
C LEU A 166 -6.97 -8.40 8.44
N GLN A 167 -8.00 -7.67 8.86
CA GLN A 167 -9.25 -7.59 8.12
C GLN A 167 -9.08 -6.93 6.74
N LYS A 168 -8.33 -5.81 6.66
CA LYS A 168 -8.02 -5.12 5.39
C LYS A 168 -7.18 -5.99 4.46
N ILE A 169 -6.23 -6.77 4.98
CA ILE A 169 -5.48 -7.76 4.17
C ILE A 169 -6.45 -8.81 3.61
N GLN A 170 -7.27 -9.41 4.47
CA GLN A 170 -8.22 -10.46 4.07
C GLN A 170 -9.21 -9.99 2.98
N SER A 171 -9.74 -8.77 3.10
CA SER A 171 -10.68 -8.22 2.11
C SER A 171 -10.06 -7.99 0.73
N ASN A 172 -8.73 -7.99 0.65
CA ASN A 172 -7.98 -7.72 -0.57
C ASN A 172 -7.31 -8.95 -1.19
N LEU A 173 -7.47 -10.15 -0.62
CA LEU A 173 -6.80 -11.37 -1.07
C LEU A 173 -7.14 -11.79 -2.50
N LEU A 174 -8.43 -11.81 -2.82
CA LEU A 174 -8.93 -12.41 -4.06
C LEU A 174 -8.58 -11.56 -5.27
N PRO A 175 -8.17 -12.13 -6.41
CA PRO A 175 -7.91 -11.37 -7.63
C PRO A 175 -9.08 -10.46 -7.99
N VAL A 176 -8.76 -9.24 -8.39
CA VAL A 176 -9.70 -8.28 -8.96
C VAL A 176 -10.06 -8.76 -10.37
N LYS A 177 -11.33 -8.69 -10.74
CA LYS A 177 -11.89 -9.19 -12.00
C LYS A 177 -12.20 -8.06 -12.96
#